data_AF-A0AAD9KCM9-F1
#
_entry.id   AF-A0AAD9KCM9-F1
#
_cell.length_a   1.000
_cell.length_b   1.000
_cell.length_c   1.000
_cell.angle_alpha   90.00
_cell.angle_beta   90.00
_cell.angle_gamma   90.00
#
_symmetry.space_group_name_H-M   'P 1'
#
loop_
_entity.id
_entity.type
_entity.pdbx_description
1 polymer ?
#
loop_
_entity_poly.entity_id
_entity_poly.type
_entity_poly.pdbx_seq_one_letter_code
_entity_poly.pdbx_strand_id
1 'polypeptide(L)'
;MKTHLRSEVYQKQIEAGKVKVIMVTRNPKDTLVSLYHFYRMALPLGPFEKSWDDFFELYKVKHLIYGDYFQWYSTWLQYKDKPNVKLVKYEDMHHAMSDVINDLSLFLGKSLSQDVAADVMNHLTLIA
;
A
#
# COMPACT_ATOMS: atom_id res chain seq x y z
N MET A 1 -3.71 9.03 8.65
CA MET A 1 -4.13 7.73 9.23
C MET A 1 -3.67 6.62 8.28
N LYS A 2 -3.03 5.56 8.80
CA LYS A 2 -2.62 4.38 8.04
C LYS A 2 -3.55 3.22 8.40
N THR A 3 -3.94 2.41 7.42
CA THR A 3 -4.76 1.21 7.66
C THR A 3 -4.49 0.14 6.59
N HIS A 4 -4.66 -1.13 6.97
CA HIS A 4 -4.69 -2.28 6.05
C HIS A 4 -6.10 -2.91 5.98
N LEU A 5 -7.10 -2.26 6.59
CA LEU A 5 -8.48 -2.73 6.55
C LEU A 5 -9.06 -2.60 5.14
N ARG A 6 -10.11 -3.38 4.88
CA ARG A 6 -10.87 -3.31 3.63
C ARG A 6 -11.71 -2.03 3.58
N SER A 7 -12.05 -1.61 2.37
CA SER A 7 -12.74 -0.34 2.08
C SER A 7 -14.10 -0.19 2.79
N GLU A 8 -14.76 -1.29 3.10
CA GLU A 8 -16.11 -1.36 3.68
C GLU A 8 -16.19 -0.64 5.03
N VAL A 9 -15.08 -0.59 5.78
CA VAL A 9 -14.98 0.14 7.05
C VAL A 9 -15.05 1.67 6.85
N TYR A 10 -14.66 2.15 5.66
CA TYR A 10 -14.54 3.57 5.33
C TYR A 10 -15.51 4.02 4.24
N GLN A 11 -16.42 3.15 3.79
CA GLN A 11 -17.32 3.43 2.67
C GLN A 11 -18.05 4.77 2.84
N LYS A 12 -18.63 5.03 4.02
CA LYS A 12 -19.36 6.28 4.30
C LYS A 12 -18.47 7.52 4.15
N GLN A 13 -17.22 7.45 4.60
CA GLN A 13 -16.27 8.55 4.59
C GLN A 13 -15.77 8.84 3.17
N ILE A 14 -15.50 7.78 2.41
CA ILE A 14 -15.08 7.86 1.01
C ILE A 14 -16.22 8.46 0.17
N GLU A 15 -17.43 7.95 0.33
CA GLU A 15 -18.61 8.42 -0.39
C GLU A 15 -18.99 9.87 -0.04
N ALA A 16 -18.83 10.26 1.22
CA ALA A 16 -19.06 11.64 1.64
C ALA A 16 -17.99 12.63 1.10
N GLY A 17 -16.90 12.15 0.48
CA GLY A 17 -15.84 12.99 -0.06
C GLY A 17 -15.01 13.75 0.99
N LYS A 18 -15.19 13.45 2.28
CA LYS A 18 -14.58 14.18 3.40
C LYS A 18 -13.12 13.81 3.65
N VAL A 19 -12.66 12.71 3.05
CA VAL A 19 -11.30 12.20 3.23
C VAL A 19 -10.66 11.97 1.87
N LYS A 20 -9.37 12.30 1.75
CA LYS A 20 -8.52 11.86 0.64
C LYS A 20 -7.89 10.53 1.01
N VAL A 21 -7.95 9.56 0.11
CA VAL A 21 -7.35 8.23 0.29
C VAL A 21 -6.26 8.03 -0.73
N ILE A 22 -5.09 7.58 -0.28
CA ILE A 22 -4.01 7.08 -1.16
C ILE A 22 -4.01 5.57 -1.02
N MET A 23 -4.41 4.87 -2.09
CA MET A 23 -4.47 3.43 -2.18
C MET A 23 -3.18 2.93 -2.84
N VAL A 24 -2.28 2.36 -2.04
CA VAL A 24 -1.03 1.79 -2.55
C VAL A 24 -1.23 0.32 -2.90
N THR A 25 -0.84 -0.08 -4.10
CA THR A 25 -0.92 -1.47 -4.59
C THR A 25 0.44 -1.94 -5.06
N ARG A 26 0.65 -3.25 -5.10
CA ARG A 26 1.89 -3.89 -5.53
C ARG A 26 1.56 -5.20 -6.22
N ASN A 27 2.47 -5.72 -7.04
CA ASN A 27 2.36 -7.07 -7.56
C ASN A 27 2.06 -8.06 -6.40
N PRO A 28 1.00 -8.87 -6.49
CA PRO A 28 0.60 -9.76 -5.41
C PRO A 28 1.69 -10.79 -5.07
N LYS A 29 2.48 -11.23 -6.04
CA LYS A 29 3.58 -12.19 -5.81
C LYS A 29 4.65 -11.58 -4.90
N ASP A 30 5.10 -10.37 -5.23
CA ASP A 30 6.10 -9.64 -4.45
C ASP A 30 5.56 -9.21 -3.08
N THR A 31 4.26 -8.91 -3.01
CA THR A 31 3.56 -8.61 -1.76
C THR A 31 3.59 -9.80 -0.81
N LEU A 32 3.30 -11.01 -1.31
CA LEU A 32 3.31 -12.23 -0.49
C LEU A 32 4.72 -12.57 -0.01
N VAL A 33 5.74 -12.43 -0.86
CA VAL A 33 7.15 -12.63 -0.45
C VAL A 33 7.54 -11.66 0.66
N SER A 34 7.20 -10.37 0.48
CA SER A 34 7.44 -9.35 1.50
C SER A 34 6.71 -9.67 2.82
N LEU A 35 5.47 -10.16 2.75
CA LEU A 35 4.67 -10.51 3.93
C LEU A 35 5.24 -11.74 4.65
N TYR A 36 5.76 -12.73 3.93
CA TYR A 36 6.47 -13.86 4.53
C TYR A 36 7.68 -13.41 5.35
N HIS A 37 8.54 -12.56 4.78
CA HIS A 37 9.67 -12.01 5.52
C HIS A 37 9.20 -11.16 6.72
N PHE A 38 8.12 -10.40 6.57
CA PHE A 38 7.52 -9.67 7.70
C PHE A 38 7.08 -10.62 8.82
N TYR A 39 6.43 -11.74 8.53
CA TYR A 39 6.08 -12.75 9.54
C TYR A 39 7.28 -13.26 10.32
N ARG A 40 8.42 -13.45 9.65
CA ARG A 40 9.65 -13.95 10.26
C ARG A 40 10.36 -12.91 11.13
N MET A 41 10.17 -11.63 10.83
CA MET A 41 10.84 -10.52 11.52
C MET A 41 9.97 -9.87 12.61
N ALA A 42 8.66 -9.88 12.44
CA ALA A 42 7.74 -9.09 13.26
C ALA A 42 7.56 -9.72 14.64
N LEU A 43 8.29 -9.18 15.63
CA LEU A 43 8.20 -9.55 17.05
C LEU A 43 6.77 -9.70 17.59
N PRO A 44 5.79 -8.84 17.25
CA PRO A 44 4.42 -8.97 17.76
C PRO A 44 3.66 -10.21 17.26
N LEU A 45 4.14 -10.88 16.21
CA LEU A 45 3.52 -12.10 15.66
C LEU A 45 4.12 -13.37 16.25
N GLY A 46 5.17 -13.26 17.06
CA GLY A 46 5.98 -14.38 17.51
C GLY A 46 6.91 -14.90 16.40
N PRO A 47 7.78 -15.88 16.72
CA PRO A 47 8.70 -16.44 15.74
C PRO A 47 7.92 -17.25 14.71
N PHE A 48 7.84 -16.75 13.47
CA PHE A 48 7.37 -17.54 12.34
C PHE A 48 8.53 -18.35 11.76
N GLU A 49 8.66 -19.60 12.18
CA GLU A 49 9.79 -20.48 11.80
C GLU A 49 9.45 -21.43 10.64
N LYS A 50 8.29 -21.24 10.01
CA LYS A 50 7.79 -22.10 8.94
C LYS A 50 8.38 -21.75 7.58
N SER A 51 8.33 -22.71 6.66
CA SER A 51 8.81 -22.56 5.28
C SER A 51 7.95 -21.59 4.48
N TRP A 52 8.43 -21.21 3.28
CA TRP A 52 7.61 -20.46 2.32
C TRP A 52 6.36 -21.25 1.90
N ASP A 53 6.49 -22.55 1.70
CA ASP A 53 5.36 -23.40 1.27
C ASP A 53 4.27 -23.44 2.34
N ASP A 54 4.65 -23.60 3.61
CA ASP A 54 3.72 -23.52 4.73
C ASP A 54 2.99 -22.16 4.80
N PHE A 55 3.71 -21.06 4.58
CA PHE A 55 3.13 -19.72 4.52
C PHE A 55 2.15 -19.59 3.36
N PHE A 56 2.50 -20.14 2.20
CA PHE A 56 1.65 -20.10 1.02
C PHE A 56 0.39 -20.95 1.19
N GLU A 57 0.46 -22.09 1.90
CA GLU A 57 -0.73 -22.84 2.31
C GLU A 57 -1.67 -21.99 3.18
N LEU A 58 -1.12 -21.28 4.18
CA LEU A 58 -1.91 -20.35 5.02
C LEU A 58 -2.58 -19.25 4.18
N TYR A 59 -1.89 -18.73 3.16
CA TYR A 59 -2.46 -17.77 2.23
C TYR A 59 -3.65 -18.36 1.44
N LYS A 60 -3.50 -19.57 0.88
CA LYS A 60 -4.56 -20.23 0.11
C LYS A 60 -5.83 -20.46 0.94
N VAL A 61 -5.68 -20.78 2.23
CA VAL A 61 -6.81 -20.95 3.17
C VAL A 61 -7.22 -19.64 3.86
N LYS A 62 -6.68 -18.49 3.43
CA LYS A 62 -7.03 -17.14 3.90
C LYS A 62 -6.78 -16.90 5.40
N HIS A 63 -5.77 -17.56 5.97
CA HIS A 63 -5.41 -17.47 7.40
C HIS A 63 -4.20 -16.56 7.67
N LEU A 64 -3.95 -15.55 6.83
CA LEU A 64 -2.95 -14.53 7.12
C LEU A 64 -3.54 -13.36 7.94
N ILE A 65 -2.70 -12.61 8.66
CA ILE A 65 -3.08 -11.52 9.59
C ILE A 65 -3.86 -10.39 8.94
N TYR A 66 -3.69 -10.17 7.63
CA TYR A 66 -4.42 -9.16 6.85
C TYR A 66 -5.47 -9.78 5.93
N GLY A 67 -5.69 -11.09 6.04
CA GLY A 67 -6.63 -11.85 5.23
C GLY A 67 -6.17 -12.00 3.77
N ASP A 68 -7.16 -12.01 2.89
CA ASP A 68 -6.98 -12.25 1.45
C ASP A 68 -6.67 -10.94 0.70
N TYR A 69 -5.47 -10.88 0.10
CA TYR A 69 -5.04 -9.74 -0.71
C TYR A 69 -6.01 -9.40 -1.84
N PHE A 70 -6.55 -10.39 -2.55
CA PHE A 70 -7.44 -10.12 -3.70
C PHE A 70 -8.80 -9.62 -3.24
N GLN A 71 -9.26 -10.08 -2.08
CA GLN A 71 -10.46 -9.53 -1.47
C GLN A 71 -10.26 -8.09 -1.05
N TRP A 72 -9.13 -7.77 -0.40
CA TRP A 72 -8.79 -6.39 -0.08
C TRP A 72 -8.68 -5.52 -1.34
N TYR A 73 -7.95 -5.99 -2.36
CA TYR A 73 -7.73 -5.25 -3.60
C TYR A 73 -9.05 -4.97 -4.33
N SER A 74 -9.91 -5.97 -4.50
CA SER A 74 -11.19 -5.81 -5.20
C SER A 74 -12.12 -4.82 -4.52
N THR A 75 -12.19 -4.81 -3.18
CA THR A 75 -13.07 -3.88 -2.47
C THR A 75 -12.56 -2.46 -2.54
N TRP A 76 -11.24 -2.24 -2.57
CA TRP A 76 -10.70 -0.90 -2.76
C TRP A 76 -10.75 -0.43 -4.23
N LEU A 77 -10.57 -1.34 -5.19
CA LEU A 77 -10.52 -1.03 -6.63
C LEU A 77 -11.81 -0.37 -7.14
N GLN A 78 -12.97 -0.66 -6.53
CA GLN A 78 -14.23 -0.02 -6.91
C GLN A 78 -14.24 1.50 -6.76
N TYR A 79 -13.33 2.06 -5.92
CA TYR A 79 -13.22 3.50 -5.69
C TYR A 79 -12.12 4.16 -6.52
N LYS A 80 -11.42 3.43 -7.40
CA LYS A 80 -10.22 3.93 -8.12
C LYS A 80 -10.48 5.21 -8.93
N ASP A 81 -11.71 5.41 -9.40
CA ASP A 81 -12.11 6.53 -10.24
C ASP A 81 -12.76 7.69 -9.42
N LYS A 82 -12.87 7.56 -8.10
CA LYS A 82 -13.38 8.63 -7.24
C LYS A 82 -12.36 9.76 -7.13
N PRO A 83 -12.77 11.04 -7.18
CA PRO A 83 -11.85 12.18 -7.17
C PRO A 83 -11.06 12.34 -5.87
N ASN A 84 -11.53 11.75 -4.77
CA ASN A 84 -10.87 11.75 -3.46
C ASN A 84 -10.08 10.45 -3.19
N VAL A 85 -9.87 9.61 -4.20
CA VAL A 85 -9.07 8.38 -4.08
C VAL A 85 -7.96 8.42 -5.13
N LYS A 86 -6.74 8.13 -4.70
CA LYS A 86 -5.57 8.07 -5.57
C LYS A 86 -4.95 6.68 -5.52
N LEU A 87 -4.95 5.98 -6.64
CA LEU A 87 -4.21 4.73 -6.78
C LEU A 87 -2.74 5.03 -7.06
N VAL A 88 -1.85 4.40 -6.30
CA VAL A 88 -0.40 4.43 -6.49
C VAL A 88 0.11 3.00 -6.56
N LYS A 89 0.92 2.68 -7.56
CA LYS A 89 1.58 1.38 -7.63
C LYS A 89 2.98 1.48 -7.04
N TYR A 90 3.37 0.46 -6.29
CA TYR A 90 4.69 0.35 -5.71
C TYR A 90 5.78 0.31 -6.77
N GLU A 91 5.49 -0.32 -7.90
CA GLU A 91 6.40 -0.42 -9.04
C GLU A 91 6.67 0.97 -9.67
N ASP A 92 5.66 1.83 -9.74
CA ASP A 92 5.81 3.20 -10.25
C ASP A 92 6.70 4.04 -9.32
N MET A 93 6.65 3.79 -8.00
CA MET A 93 7.55 4.42 -7.04
C MET A 93 9.01 4.01 -7.25
N HIS A 94 9.28 2.82 -7.78
CA HIS A 94 10.65 2.39 -8.10
C HIS A 94 11.13 2.90 -9.46
N HIS A 95 10.24 2.96 -10.45
CA HIS A 95 10.62 3.35 -11.81
C HIS A 95 10.63 4.87 -12.02
N ALA A 96 9.71 5.59 -11.38
CA ALA A 96 9.46 7.01 -11.64
C ALA A 96 8.97 7.74 -10.37
N MET A 97 9.76 7.69 -9.29
CA MET A 97 9.36 8.28 -8.00
C MET A 97 9.03 9.77 -8.10
N SER A 98 9.77 10.55 -8.91
CA SER A 98 9.50 11.99 -9.09
C SER A 98 8.10 12.26 -9.63
N ASP A 99 7.62 11.43 -10.56
CA ASP A 99 6.26 11.55 -11.11
C ASP A 99 5.21 11.23 -10.04
N VAL A 100 5.45 10.17 -9.25
CA VAL A 100 4.57 9.81 -8.12
C VAL A 100 4.50 10.94 -7.09
N ILE A 101 5.63 11.57 -6.74
CA ILE A 101 5.67 12.71 -5.80
C ILE A 101 4.87 13.88 -6.34
N ASN A 102 5.08 14.26 -7.61
CA ASN A 102 4.37 15.37 -8.23
C ASN A 102 2.86 15.12 -8.28
N ASP A 103 2.47 13.93 -8.71
CA ASP A 103 1.08 13.53 -8.83
C ASP A 103 0.35 13.46 -7.47
N LEU A 104 1.03 12.95 -6.43
CA LEU A 104 0.52 13.00 -5.06
C LEU A 104 0.43 14.43 -4.51
N SER A 105 1.39 15.30 -4.83
CA SER A 105 1.33 16.71 -4.43
C SER A 105 0.08 17.38 -4.98
N LEU A 106 -0.19 17.20 -6.28
CA LEU A 106 -1.39 17.74 -6.93
C LEU A 106 -2.66 17.18 -6.32
N PHE A 107 -2.74 15.86 -6.14
CA PHE A 107 -3.88 15.21 -5.49
C PHE A 107 -4.14 15.75 -4.07
N LEU A 108 -3.08 16.01 -3.30
CA LEU A 108 -3.18 16.56 -1.96
C LEU A 108 -3.48 18.07 -1.95
N GLY A 109 -3.44 18.74 -3.10
CA GLY A 109 -3.62 20.20 -3.21
C GLY A 109 -2.42 20.96 -2.64
N LYS A 110 -1.23 20.41 -2.81
CA LYS A 110 0.05 20.99 -2.40
C LYS A 110 0.83 21.41 -3.64
N SER A 111 1.59 22.49 -3.49
CA SER A 111 2.60 22.90 -4.46
C SER A 111 3.96 22.70 -3.81
N LEU A 112 4.78 21.80 -4.36
CA LEU A 112 6.15 21.63 -3.93
C LEU A 112 7.05 22.54 -4.78
N SER A 113 7.99 23.23 -4.13
CA SER A 113 9.11 23.82 -4.87
C SER A 113 10.05 22.71 -5.35
N GLN A 114 10.92 23.03 -6.31
CA GLN A 114 11.92 22.08 -6.79
C GLN A 114 12.83 21.58 -5.65
N ASP A 115 13.25 22.48 -4.76
CA ASP A 115 14.11 22.14 -3.63
C ASP A 115 13.43 21.15 -2.68
N VAL A 116 12.16 21.40 -2.32
CA VAL A 116 11.41 20.49 -1.43
C VAL A 116 11.15 19.15 -2.10
N ALA A 117 10.85 19.13 -3.40
CA ALA A 117 10.68 17.88 -4.14
C ALA A 117 11.98 17.06 -4.19
N ALA A 118 13.13 17.72 -4.36
CA ALA A 118 14.44 17.08 -4.32
C ALA A 118 14.77 16.53 -2.93
N ASP A 119 14.48 17.28 -1.86
CA ASP A 119 14.69 16.83 -0.48
C ASP A 119 13.83 15.60 -0.15
N VAL A 120 12.55 15.62 -0.55
CA VAL A 120 11.65 14.46 -0.40
C VAL A 120 12.21 13.26 -1.17
N MET A 121 12.66 13.46 -2.41
CA MET A 121 13.24 12.39 -3.22
C MET A 121 14.49 11.79 -2.56
N ASN A 122 15.39 12.63 -2.05
CA ASN A 122 16.58 12.18 -1.33
C ASN A 122 16.23 11.37 -0.08
N HIS A 123 15.19 11.78 0.67
CA HIS A 123 14.73 11.07 1.86
C HIS A 123 14.10 9.70 1.57
N LEU A 124 13.51 9.52 0.38
CA LEU A 124 12.83 8.29 -0.01
C LEU A 124 13.74 7.26 -0.68
N THR A 125 14.99 7.64 -0.98
CA THR A 125 15.96 6.72 -1.60
C THR A 125 16.34 5.66 -0.58
N LEU A 126 16.12 4.38 -0.93
CA LEU A 126 16.66 3.28 -0.15
C LEU A 126 18.19 3.38 -0.24
N ILE A 127 18.86 3.64 0.88
CA ILE A 127 20.31 3.44 0.97
C ILE A 127 20.52 1.93 0.82
N ALA A 128 21.05 1.53 -0.33
CA ALA A 128 21.52 0.17 -0.59
C ALA A 128 22.83 -0.10 0.17
#